data_AF-A0A535BA69-F1
#
_entry.id   AF-A0A535BA69-F1
#
_cell.length_a   1.000
_cell.length_b   1.000
_cell.length_c   1.000
_cell.angle_alpha   90.00
_cell.angle_beta   90.00
_cell.angle_gamma   90.00
#
_symmetry.space_group_name_H-M   'P 1'
#
loop_
_entity.id
_entity.type
_entity.pdbx_description
1 polymer ?
#
loop_
_entity_poly.entity_id
_entity_poly.type
_entity_poly.pdbx_seq_one_letter_code
_entity_poly.pdbx_strand_id
1 'polypeptide(L)'
;MRRSTTKEIYPNVSCFSCLWSGTTLGSDISVDYSNESTGPRMSRFGQSMEKHMAPSLIMVDPFGFTGMPYRLIAKAASQPRSEFLISFMYESVVRWRNHPDHVQTFDSLFGCPDWRRADDLATPKERKTFLIDLYLTQLRSAGMQYARGFEMLDTGNRTEYFLIFATHSIEGLKAMKAAMWKVDPTGRFEFSDATVSSQLTLFAPEPSYQQLRELLVGRFAGRSVSISAIEEFVVVETAFRETHYKRQILAPMERAGQLTVV
;
A
#
# COMPACT_ATOMS: atom_id res chain seq x y z
N MET A 1 -51.00 27.84 -11.04
CA MET A 1 -50.23 29.10 -10.83
C MET A 1 -49.07 28.77 -9.91
N ARG A 2 -47.83 28.90 -10.40
CA ARG A 2 -46.57 28.56 -9.70
C ARG A 2 -46.28 29.51 -8.52
N ARG A 3 -45.55 29.00 -7.52
CA ARG A 3 -44.49 29.63 -6.68
C ARG A 3 -44.00 28.52 -5.72
N SER A 4 -42.88 27.83 -5.95
CA SER A 4 -41.49 28.17 -5.63
C SER A 4 -41.27 28.89 -4.29
N THR A 5 -40.65 28.20 -3.33
CA THR A 5 -39.52 28.73 -2.56
C THR A 5 -38.81 27.62 -1.79
N THR A 6 -37.57 27.41 -2.21
CA THR A 6 -36.45 26.77 -1.50
C THR A 6 -36.23 27.43 -0.13
N LYS A 7 -35.83 26.63 0.87
CA LYS A 7 -35.13 27.11 2.07
C LYS A 7 -33.92 26.22 2.33
N GLU A 8 -32.76 26.72 1.93
CA GLU A 8 -31.45 26.39 2.52
C GLU A 8 -31.43 26.84 3.98
N ILE A 9 -30.94 26.00 4.90
CA ILE A 9 -30.17 26.41 6.09
C ILE A 9 -29.28 25.23 6.49
N TYR A 10 -27.96 25.33 6.30
CA TYR A 10 -26.91 25.19 7.34
C TYR A 10 -25.55 25.62 6.74
N PRO A 11 -24.90 26.67 7.29
CA PRO A 11 -23.67 27.24 6.76
C PRO A 11 -22.41 26.69 7.44
N ASN A 12 -21.27 26.99 6.82
CA ASN A 12 -19.89 26.98 7.34
C ASN A 12 -19.17 25.63 7.47
N VAL A 13 -18.39 25.29 6.43
CA VAL A 13 -17.06 24.70 6.62
C VAL A 13 -16.04 25.64 6.00
N SER A 14 -15.22 26.21 6.88
CA SER A 14 -14.11 27.10 6.58
C SER A 14 -13.11 26.42 5.63
N CYS A 15 -12.87 27.08 4.50
CA CYS A 15 -11.77 26.80 3.59
C CYS A 15 -10.45 27.05 4.31
N PHE A 16 -9.68 25.99 4.62
CA PHE A 16 -8.32 26.15 5.12
C PHE A 16 -7.39 26.42 3.94
N SER A 17 -6.86 27.64 3.90
CA SER A 17 -5.91 28.11 2.91
C SER A 17 -4.58 27.37 3.01
N CYS A 18 -4.08 27.01 1.83
CA CYS A 18 -2.76 26.44 1.61
C CYS A 18 -1.70 27.55 1.76
N LEU A 19 -0.70 27.35 2.63
CA LEU A 19 0.55 28.09 2.61
C LEU A 19 1.70 27.09 2.57
N TRP A 20 2.07 26.69 1.36
CA TRP A 20 3.37 26.09 1.06
C TRP A 20 4.11 27.08 0.16
N SER A 21 5.08 27.78 0.73
CA SER A 21 6.02 28.61 -0.01
C SER A 21 7.25 27.79 -0.40
N GLY A 22 7.55 27.79 -1.70
CA GLY A 22 8.87 27.49 -2.24
C GLY A 22 9.08 26.06 -2.71
N THR A 23 8.72 25.76 -3.97
CA THR A 23 9.64 25.55 -5.12
C THR A 23 8.76 25.27 -6.34
N THR A 24 8.96 25.96 -7.46
CA THR A 24 8.07 26.02 -8.62
C THR A 24 7.93 24.69 -9.36
N LEU A 25 6.86 23.93 -9.09
CA LEU A 25 6.16 23.10 -10.08
C LEU A 25 4.95 23.91 -10.61
N GLY A 26 4.62 23.77 -11.89
CA GLY A 26 3.53 24.51 -12.55
C GLY A 26 2.23 24.47 -11.73
N SER A 27 1.64 25.64 -11.55
CA SER A 27 0.56 25.99 -10.60
C SER A 27 -0.84 25.51 -10.97
N ASP A 28 -0.98 24.68 -11.99
CA ASP A 28 -2.29 24.39 -12.57
C ASP A 28 -2.83 23.08 -12.02
N ILE A 29 -3.63 23.18 -10.95
CA ILE A 29 -4.44 22.06 -10.45
C ILE A 29 -5.77 22.06 -11.20
N SER A 30 -5.95 21.11 -12.11
CA SER A 30 -7.26 20.84 -12.70
C SER A 30 -8.04 19.85 -11.83
N VAL A 31 -9.19 20.26 -11.30
CA VAL A 31 -10.09 19.38 -10.55
C VAL A 31 -11.26 19.01 -11.47
N ASP A 32 -11.42 17.71 -11.74
CA ASP A 32 -12.58 17.15 -12.41
C ASP A 32 -13.39 16.30 -11.42
N TYR A 33 -14.69 16.53 -11.35
CA TYR A 33 -15.61 15.82 -10.45
C TYR A 33 -16.71 15.15 -11.27
N SER A 34 -16.93 13.87 -10.99
CA SER A 34 -18.02 13.09 -11.57
C SER A 34 -18.70 12.27 -10.47
N ASN A 35 -20.03 12.30 -10.43
CA ASN A 35 -20.82 11.48 -9.50
C ASN A 35 -21.13 10.11 -10.14
N GLU A 36 -20.14 9.22 -10.17
CA GLU A 36 -20.22 7.89 -10.78
C GLU A 36 -19.57 6.85 -9.87
N SER A 37 -19.97 5.58 -9.99
CA SER A 37 -19.33 4.50 -9.23
C SER A 37 -17.88 4.25 -9.71
N THR A 38 -17.05 3.69 -8.81
CA THR A 38 -15.60 3.51 -9.01
C THR A 38 -15.26 2.77 -10.31
N GLY A 39 -16.00 1.70 -10.64
CA GLY A 39 -15.74 0.88 -11.84
C GLY A 39 -15.89 1.64 -13.17
N PRO A 40 -17.04 2.28 -13.45
CA PRO A 40 -17.22 3.14 -14.60
C PRO A 40 -16.18 4.27 -14.71
N ARG A 41 -15.84 4.94 -13.59
CA ARG A 41 -14.82 6.00 -13.58
C ARG A 41 -13.44 5.45 -13.94
N MET A 42 -13.03 4.32 -13.37
CA MET A 42 -11.78 3.64 -13.72
C MET A 42 -11.76 3.21 -15.20
N SER A 43 -12.90 2.83 -15.76
CA SER A 43 -13.01 2.42 -17.17
C SER A 43 -12.79 3.61 -18.11
N ARG A 44 -13.38 4.77 -17.82
CA ARG A 44 -13.15 6.01 -18.60
C ARG A 44 -11.74 6.55 -18.41
N PHE A 45 -11.24 6.55 -17.18
CA PHE A 45 -9.84 6.86 -16.91
C PHE A 45 -8.95 5.95 -17.76
N GLY A 46 -9.24 4.65 -17.80
CA GLY A 46 -8.57 3.68 -18.66
C GLY A 46 -8.62 4.00 -20.16
N GLN A 47 -9.66 4.67 -20.66
CA GLN A 47 -9.76 5.12 -22.06
C GLN A 47 -8.93 6.39 -22.31
N SER A 48 -8.78 7.28 -21.33
CA SER A 48 -7.92 8.47 -21.46
C SER A 48 -6.42 8.16 -21.39
N MET A 49 -6.03 6.99 -20.87
CA MET A 49 -4.62 6.56 -20.76
C MET A 49 -3.95 6.13 -22.06
N GLU A 50 -4.62 6.19 -23.22
CA GLU A 50 -3.98 5.93 -24.52
C GLU A 50 -2.93 6.99 -24.89
N LYS A 51 -2.86 8.10 -24.14
CA LYS A 51 -1.79 9.09 -24.18
C LYS A 51 -0.87 8.92 -22.95
N HIS A 52 0.43 9.14 -23.12
CA HIS A 52 1.41 9.12 -22.03
C HIS A 52 0.91 9.96 -20.85
N MET A 53 0.53 9.30 -19.75
CA MET A 53 0.02 9.99 -18.59
C MET A 53 1.10 10.84 -17.93
N ALA A 54 0.70 11.98 -17.37
CA ALA A 54 1.50 12.67 -16.38
C ALA A 54 1.74 11.74 -15.16
N PRO A 55 2.83 11.93 -14.40
CA PRO A 55 3.02 11.22 -13.13
C PRO A 55 1.77 11.32 -12.27
N SER A 56 1.24 10.17 -11.83
CA SER A 56 -0.08 10.11 -11.20
C SER A 56 -0.07 9.16 -10.02
N LEU A 57 -0.50 9.66 -8.85
CA LEU A 57 -0.94 8.84 -7.74
C LEU A 57 -2.45 8.61 -7.89
N ILE A 58 -2.84 7.33 -8.03
CA ILE A 58 -4.22 6.92 -8.24
C ILE A 58 -4.72 6.28 -6.96
N MET A 59 -5.63 6.98 -6.26
CA MET A 59 -6.29 6.44 -5.08
C MET A 59 -7.57 5.69 -5.49
N VAL A 60 -7.70 4.43 -5.07
CA VAL A 60 -8.84 3.58 -5.37
C VAL A 60 -9.49 3.14 -4.07
N ASP A 61 -10.65 3.70 -3.77
CA ASP A 61 -11.38 3.48 -2.52
C ASP A 61 -12.82 3.04 -2.85
N PRO A 62 -13.08 1.72 -2.95
CA PRO A 62 -14.39 1.20 -3.28
C PRO A 62 -15.30 1.13 -2.05
N PHE A 63 -16.60 1.17 -2.29
CA PHE A 63 -17.58 0.75 -1.28
C PHE A 63 -17.68 -0.79 -1.27
N GLY A 64 -16.90 -1.45 -0.41
CA GLY A 64 -16.82 -2.91 -0.31
C GLY A 64 -15.89 -3.56 -1.34
N PHE A 65 -16.25 -4.72 -1.89
CA PHE A 65 -15.40 -5.50 -2.82
C PHE A 65 -15.76 -5.29 -4.31
N THR A 66 -16.77 -4.47 -4.61
CA THR A 66 -17.22 -4.20 -5.97
C THR A 66 -16.56 -2.96 -6.55
N GLY A 67 -16.48 -2.87 -7.89
CA GLY A 67 -15.99 -1.65 -8.56
C GLY A 67 -14.47 -1.53 -8.71
N MET A 68 -13.71 -2.56 -8.32
CA MET A 68 -12.25 -2.63 -8.55
C MET A 68 -11.84 -3.87 -9.36
N PRO A 69 -12.19 -3.96 -10.65
CA PRO A 69 -11.69 -5.05 -11.48
C PRO A 69 -10.17 -4.92 -11.66
N TYR A 70 -9.43 -5.97 -11.32
CA TYR A 70 -7.98 -6.08 -11.51
C TYR A 70 -7.54 -5.65 -12.91
N ARG A 71 -8.31 -6.00 -13.94
CA ARG A 71 -8.03 -5.63 -15.33
C ARG A 71 -7.84 -4.12 -15.52
N LEU A 72 -8.61 -3.28 -14.83
CA LEU A 72 -8.46 -1.82 -14.94
C LEU A 72 -7.22 -1.33 -14.22
N ILE A 73 -6.92 -1.92 -13.05
CA ILE A 73 -5.68 -1.64 -12.32
C ILE A 73 -4.48 -2.04 -13.15
N ALA A 74 -4.49 -3.24 -13.75
CA ALA A 74 -3.41 -3.73 -14.60
C ALA A 74 -3.22 -2.86 -15.86
N LYS A 75 -4.31 -2.41 -16.48
CA LYS A 75 -4.23 -1.44 -17.58
C LYS A 75 -3.55 -0.14 -17.13
N ALA A 76 -3.90 0.38 -15.96
CA ALA A 76 -3.30 1.59 -15.42
C ALA A 76 -1.84 1.40 -14.99
N ALA A 77 -1.51 0.26 -14.40
CA ALA A 77 -0.16 -0.14 -14.02
C ALA A 77 0.82 -0.21 -15.20
N SER A 78 0.32 -0.45 -16.42
CA SER A 78 1.15 -0.41 -17.64
C SER A 78 1.77 0.96 -17.92
N GLN A 79 1.30 2.03 -17.27
CA GLN A 79 1.87 3.36 -17.38
C GLN A 79 3.09 3.48 -16.45
N PRO A 80 4.31 3.76 -16.96
CA PRO A 80 5.53 3.73 -16.15
C PRO A 80 5.57 4.72 -14.97
N ARG A 81 4.71 5.74 -14.98
CA ARG A 81 4.66 6.81 -13.99
C ARG A 81 3.36 6.82 -13.18
N SER A 82 2.70 5.67 -13.07
CA SER A 82 1.54 5.49 -12.20
C SER A 82 1.92 4.87 -10.86
N GLU A 83 1.29 5.33 -9.80
CA GLU A 83 1.33 4.72 -8.47
C GLU A 83 -0.10 4.52 -7.98
N PHE A 84 -0.34 3.50 -7.16
CA PHE A 84 -1.66 3.19 -6.63
C PHE A 84 -1.67 3.18 -5.12
N LEU A 85 -2.75 3.73 -4.56
CA LEU A 85 -3.12 3.57 -3.17
C LEU A 85 -4.53 2.99 -3.11
N ILE A 86 -4.67 1.74 -2.69
CA ILE A 86 -5.90 0.96 -2.84
C ILE A 86 -6.43 0.56 -1.46
N SER A 87 -7.69 0.87 -1.16
CA SER A 87 -8.40 0.32 -0.01
C SER A 87 -8.93 -1.07 -0.36
N PHE A 88 -8.20 -2.12 0.03
CA PHE A 88 -8.63 -3.50 -0.13
C PHE A 88 -9.51 -3.92 1.04
N MET A 89 -10.83 -3.87 0.84
CA MET A 89 -11.87 -4.11 1.86
C MET A 89 -11.93 -5.58 2.33
N TYR A 90 -10.91 -6.01 3.08
CA TYR A 90 -10.68 -7.40 3.50
C TYR A 90 -11.87 -8.01 4.24
N GLU A 91 -12.47 -7.28 5.18
CA GLU A 91 -13.64 -7.75 5.93
C GLU A 91 -14.77 -8.16 4.97
N SER A 92 -15.04 -7.31 3.97
CA SER A 92 -16.07 -7.56 2.98
C SER A 92 -15.70 -8.74 2.07
N VAL A 93 -14.43 -8.90 1.71
CA VAL A 93 -13.95 -10.07 0.96
C VAL A 93 -14.23 -11.35 1.75
N VAL A 94 -13.83 -11.41 3.02
CA VAL A 94 -14.04 -12.59 3.86
C VAL A 94 -15.51 -12.90 4.06
N ARG A 95 -16.34 -11.87 4.27
CA ARG A 95 -17.78 -12.02 4.49
C ARG A 95 -18.50 -12.61 3.27
N TRP A 96 -18.12 -12.17 2.07
CA TRP A 96 -18.90 -12.43 0.85
C TRP A 96 -18.28 -13.45 -0.12
N ARG A 97 -17.01 -13.86 0.06
CA ARG A 97 -16.31 -14.77 -0.87
C ARG A 97 -16.99 -16.12 -1.09
N ASN A 98 -17.75 -16.61 -0.11
CA ASN A 98 -18.44 -17.91 -0.21
C ASN A 98 -19.86 -17.78 -0.79
N HIS A 99 -20.31 -16.57 -1.11
CA HIS A 99 -21.62 -16.34 -1.70
C HIS A 99 -21.58 -16.63 -3.22
N PRO A 100 -22.45 -17.51 -3.75
CA PRO A 100 -22.38 -17.94 -5.15
C PRO A 100 -22.54 -16.78 -6.15
N ASP A 101 -23.32 -15.77 -5.80
CA ASP A 101 -23.59 -14.60 -6.68
C ASP A 101 -22.36 -13.69 -6.90
N HIS A 102 -21.28 -13.87 -6.13
CA HIS A 102 -20.13 -12.96 -6.16
C HIS A 102 -18.88 -13.59 -6.77
N VAL A 103 -18.97 -14.85 -7.20
CA VAL A 103 -17.83 -15.61 -7.73
C VAL A 103 -17.14 -14.87 -8.88
N GLN A 104 -17.90 -14.35 -9.84
CA GLN A 104 -17.34 -13.57 -10.97
C GLN A 104 -16.77 -12.21 -10.53
N THR A 105 -17.37 -11.59 -9.51
CA THR A 105 -16.86 -10.33 -8.95
C THR A 105 -15.50 -10.55 -8.29
N PHE A 106 -15.31 -11.65 -7.57
CA PHE A 106 -14.01 -11.97 -6.97
C PHE A 106 -12.97 -12.39 -8.00
N ASP A 107 -13.35 -13.14 -9.04
CA ASP A 107 -12.45 -13.40 -10.17
C ASP A 107 -11.99 -12.10 -10.83
N SER A 108 -12.90 -11.12 -10.94
CA SER A 108 -12.59 -9.80 -11.47
C SER A 108 -11.70 -8.99 -10.51
N LEU A 109 -11.97 -9.01 -9.20
CA LEU A 109 -11.19 -8.31 -8.17
C LEU A 109 -9.75 -8.82 -8.11
N PHE A 110 -9.57 -10.14 -8.01
CA PHE A 110 -8.24 -10.74 -7.94
C PHE A 110 -7.58 -10.87 -9.32
N GLY A 111 -8.37 -10.86 -10.40
CA GLY A 111 -7.88 -11.10 -11.77
C GLY A 111 -7.57 -12.56 -12.06
N CYS A 112 -7.92 -13.48 -11.16
CA CYS A 112 -7.69 -14.92 -11.27
C CYS A 112 -8.64 -15.69 -10.34
N PRO A 113 -8.84 -17.00 -10.55
CA PRO A 113 -9.72 -17.80 -9.70
C PRO A 113 -9.09 -18.30 -8.40
N ASP A 114 -7.79 -18.10 -8.21
CA ASP A 114 -6.98 -18.71 -7.14
C ASP A 114 -7.40 -18.31 -5.72
N TRP A 115 -8.14 -17.20 -5.56
CA TRP A 115 -8.66 -16.76 -4.26
C TRP A 115 -9.51 -17.82 -3.56
N ARG A 116 -10.14 -18.74 -4.32
CA ARG A 116 -10.93 -19.86 -3.79
C ARG A 116 -10.10 -20.83 -2.94
N ARG A 117 -8.79 -20.95 -3.19
CA ARG A 117 -7.86 -21.79 -2.41
C ARG A 117 -7.75 -21.36 -0.95
N ALA A 118 -8.22 -20.15 -0.61
CA ALA A 118 -8.34 -19.74 0.78
C ALA A 118 -9.28 -20.65 1.59
N ASP A 119 -10.22 -21.36 0.97
CA ASP A 119 -11.09 -22.31 1.67
C ASP A 119 -10.37 -23.57 2.13
N ASP A 120 -9.27 -23.93 1.46
CA ASP A 120 -8.45 -25.09 1.82
C ASP A 120 -7.53 -24.81 3.03
N LEU A 121 -7.40 -23.55 3.44
CA LEU A 121 -6.52 -23.13 4.54
C LEU A 121 -7.23 -23.27 5.88
N ALA A 122 -6.49 -23.79 6.87
CA ALA A 122 -7.04 -24.18 8.16
C ALA A 122 -7.40 -22.98 9.04
N THR A 123 -6.55 -21.95 9.06
CA THR A 123 -6.68 -20.83 10.01
C THR A 123 -7.10 -19.52 9.34
N PRO A 124 -7.86 -18.64 10.04
CA PRO A 124 -8.16 -17.29 9.54
C PRO A 124 -6.90 -16.47 9.22
N LYS A 125 -5.81 -16.69 9.96
CA LYS A 125 -4.53 -16.02 9.74
C LYS A 125 -3.91 -16.42 8.40
N GLU A 126 -3.83 -17.72 8.11
CA GLU A 126 -3.33 -18.23 6.82
C GLU A 126 -4.18 -17.71 5.66
N ARG A 127 -5.51 -17.69 5.82
CA ARG A 127 -6.43 -17.12 4.81
C ARG A 127 -6.18 -15.65 4.55
N LYS A 128 -6.00 -14.86 5.62
CA LYS A 128 -5.67 -13.44 5.53
C LYS A 128 -4.40 -13.23 4.71
N THR A 129 -3.32 -13.87 5.13
CA THR A 129 -2.01 -13.79 4.45
C THR A 129 -2.13 -14.20 2.99
N PHE A 130 -2.75 -15.34 2.71
CA PHE A 130 -2.91 -15.83 1.34
C PHE A 130 -3.67 -14.87 0.42
N LEU A 131 -4.81 -14.32 0.87
CA LEU A 131 -5.61 -13.42 0.04
C LEU A 131 -4.87 -12.11 -0.26
N ILE A 132 -4.16 -11.56 0.71
CA ILE A 132 -3.37 -10.34 0.53
C ILE A 132 -2.18 -10.62 -0.39
N ASP A 133 -1.44 -11.71 -0.15
CA ASP A 133 -0.30 -12.09 -0.97
C ASP A 133 -0.68 -12.36 -2.43
N LEU A 134 -1.85 -12.98 -2.64
CA LEU A 134 -2.41 -13.17 -3.97
C LEU A 134 -2.61 -11.82 -4.67
N TYR A 135 -3.27 -10.87 -4.02
CA TYR A 135 -3.53 -9.57 -4.62
C TYR A 135 -2.24 -8.77 -4.87
N LEU A 136 -1.29 -8.78 -3.93
CA LEU A 136 0.03 -8.15 -4.11
C LEU A 136 0.82 -8.80 -5.27
N THR A 137 0.74 -10.13 -5.41
CA THR A 137 1.36 -10.86 -6.52
C THR A 137 0.75 -10.49 -7.86
N GLN A 138 -0.57 -10.32 -7.90
CA GLN A 138 -1.28 -9.85 -9.09
C GLN A 138 -0.84 -8.43 -9.47
N LEU A 139 -0.69 -7.50 -8.52
CA LEU A 139 -0.17 -6.15 -8.79
C LEU A 139 1.26 -6.17 -9.34
N ARG A 140 2.14 -7.00 -8.76
CA ARG A 140 3.52 -7.18 -9.27
C ARG A 140 3.54 -7.75 -10.67
N SER A 141 2.66 -8.71 -10.96
CA SER A 141 2.50 -9.30 -12.30
C SER A 141 1.99 -8.28 -13.32
N ALA A 142 1.30 -7.23 -12.89
CA ALA A 142 0.90 -6.10 -13.73
C ALA A 142 2.02 -5.06 -13.97
N GLY A 143 3.24 -5.33 -13.49
CA GLY A 143 4.41 -4.47 -13.66
C GLY A 143 4.73 -3.59 -12.46
N MET A 144 3.90 -3.56 -11.41
CA MET A 144 4.17 -2.76 -10.22
C MET A 144 5.30 -3.38 -9.39
N GLN A 145 6.53 -2.93 -9.60
CA GLN A 145 7.74 -3.51 -9.01
C GLN A 145 7.66 -3.64 -7.48
N TYR A 146 7.10 -2.62 -6.83
CA TYR A 146 6.94 -2.58 -5.39
C TYR A 146 5.45 -2.57 -5.03
N ALA A 147 5.01 -3.56 -4.27
CA ALA A 147 3.65 -3.63 -3.75
C ALA A 147 3.68 -4.06 -2.28
N ARG A 148 3.01 -3.29 -1.41
CA ARG A 148 2.97 -3.48 0.04
C ARG A 148 1.57 -3.21 0.56
N GLY A 149 1.14 -4.03 1.52
CA GLY A 149 -0.15 -3.88 2.21
C GLY A 149 0.06 -3.48 3.67
N PHE A 150 -0.78 -2.58 4.15
CA PHE A 150 -0.79 -2.10 5.51
C PHE A 150 -2.14 -2.42 6.14
N GLU A 151 -2.15 -3.15 7.25
CA GLU A 151 -3.38 -3.63 7.86
C GLU A 151 -4.04 -2.53 8.68
N MET A 152 -5.31 -2.27 8.38
CA MET A 152 -6.14 -1.33 9.12
C MET A 152 -7.10 -2.11 10.01
N LEU A 153 -7.04 -1.83 11.30
CA LEU A 153 -7.84 -2.49 12.33
C LEU A 153 -9.01 -1.61 12.76
N ASP A 154 -10.16 -2.23 13.05
CA ASP A 154 -11.30 -1.58 13.68
C ASP A 154 -11.05 -1.32 15.19
N THR A 155 -12.00 -0.66 15.85
CA THR A 155 -11.93 -0.39 17.31
C THR A 155 -11.96 -1.67 18.16
N GLY A 156 -12.33 -2.81 17.58
CA GLY A 156 -12.31 -4.14 18.19
C GLY A 156 -11.05 -4.94 17.88
N ASN A 157 -10.02 -4.32 17.30
CA ASN A 157 -8.76 -4.95 16.92
C ASN A 157 -8.93 -6.08 15.87
N ARG A 158 -9.91 -5.94 14.97
CA ARG A 158 -10.14 -6.84 13.84
C ARG A 158 -9.75 -6.16 12.54
N THR A 159 -9.22 -6.93 11.60
CA THR A 159 -8.89 -6.46 10.26
C THR A 159 -10.13 -5.95 9.53
N GLU A 160 -10.17 -4.65 9.23
CA GLU A 160 -11.23 -4.03 8.45
C GLU A 160 -10.85 -4.04 6.96
N TYR A 161 -9.72 -3.44 6.63
CA TYR A 161 -9.18 -3.37 5.26
C TYR A 161 -7.66 -3.32 5.26
N PHE A 162 -7.07 -3.52 4.09
CA PHE A 162 -5.66 -3.23 3.85
C PHE A 162 -5.53 -2.00 2.98
N LEU A 163 -4.69 -1.06 3.37
CA LEU A 163 -4.22 -0.01 2.48
C LEU A 163 -3.06 -0.60 1.66
N ILE A 164 -3.24 -0.74 0.36
CA ILE A 164 -2.24 -1.34 -0.53
C ILE A 164 -1.60 -0.25 -1.37
N PHE A 165 -0.29 -0.05 -1.18
CA PHE A 165 0.51 0.83 -2.01
C PHE A 165 1.26 0.02 -3.06
N ALA A 166 1.17 0.45 -4.32
CA ALA A 166 1.91 -0.13 -5.42
C ALA A 166 2.59 0.96 -6.26
N THR A 167 3.88 0.78 -6.57
CA THR A 167 4.68 1.74 -7.35
C THR A 167 5.74 1.04 -8.19
N HIS A 168 6.14 1.70 -9.28
CA HIS A 168 7.34 1.37 -10.07
C HIS A 168 8.62 1.91 -9.45
N SER A 169 8.52 2.88 -8.52
CA SER A 169 9.64 3.67 -8.02
C SER A 169 10.01 3.30 -6.59
N ILE A 170 11.29 2.97 -6.39
CA ILE A 170 11.84 2.77 -5.04
C ILE A 170 11.71 4.06 -4.19
N GLU A 171 11.82 5.23 -4.82
CA GLU A 171 11.68 6.52 -4.14
C GLU A 171 10.22 6.76 -3.72
N GLY A 172 9.24 6.31 -4.53
CA GLY A 172 7.83 6.30 -4.15
C GLY A 172 7.58 5.39 -2.94
N LEU A 173 8.20 4.21 -2.91
CA LEU A 173 8.13 3.30 -1.76
C LEU A 173 8.73 3.94 -0.49
N LYS A 174 9.92 4.55 -0.59
CA LYS A 174 10.56 5.27 0.52
C LYS A 174 9.67 6.40 1.05
N ALA A 175 9.10 7.21 0.15
CA ALA A 175 8.20 8.30 0.51
C ALA A 175 6.95 7.79 1.24
N MET A 176 6.31 6.72 0.74
CA MET A 176 5.17 6.09 1.40
C MET A 176 5.54 5.56 2.79
N LYS A 177 6.65 4.81 2.91
CA LYS A 177 7.11 4.31 4.21
C LYS A 177 7.38 5.46 5.18
N ALA A 178 8.02 6.54 4.72
CA ALA A 178 8.26 7.71 5.54
C ALA A 178 6.97 8.38 6.02
N ALA A 179 5.94 8.46 5.17
CA ALA A 179 4.63 8.98 5.55
C ALA A 179 3.96 8.09 6.61
N MET A 180 3.98 6.78 6.43
CA MET A 180 3.34 5.85 7.36
C MET A 180 4.01 5.81 8.73
N TRP A 181 5.34 5.83 8.78
CA TRP A 181 6.10 5.93 10.02
C TRP A 181 5.85 7.22 10.80
N LYS A 182 5.43 8.32 10.13
CA LYS A 182 5.02 9.55 10.82
C LYS A 182 3.66 9.40 11.50
N VAL A 183 2.76 8.65 10.88
CA VAL A 183 1.40 8.43 11.39
C VAL A 183 1.40 7.42 12.53
N ASP A 184 2.22 6.37 12.42
CA ASP A 184 2.42 5.39 13.49
C ASP A 184 3.90 5.00 13.64
N PRO A 185 4.62 5.70 14.53
CA PRO A 185 6.01 5.37 14.86
C PRO A 185 6.18 4.01 15.55
N THR A 186 5.09 3.42 16.07
CA THR A 186 5.11 2.09 16.70
C THR A 186 4.93 0.95 15.70
N GLY A 187 4.45 1.25 14.49
CA GLY A 187 4.23 0.26 13.42
C GLY A 187 3.07 -0.71 13.68
N ARG A 188 2.07 -0.33 14.49
CA ARG A 188 0.95 -1.17 14.93
C ARG A 188 -0.25 -1.23 13.97
N PHE A 189 -0.25 -0.51 12.85
CA PHE A 189 -1.18 -0.77 11.74
C PHE A 189 -0.70 -1.97 10.91
N GLU A 190 -0.80 -3.17 11.52
CA GLU A 190 0.12 -4.29 11.35
C GLU A 190 0.49 -4.66 9.90
N PHE A 191 1.78 -4.93 9.73
CA PHE A 191 2.47 -5.05 8.46
C PHE A 191 2.27 -6.45 7.84
N SER A 192 1.74 -6.53 6.61
CA SER A 192 1.70 -7.79 5.84
C SER A 192 3.04 -8.02 5.15
N ASP A 193 3.99 -8.64 5.86
CA ASP A 193 5.23 -9.12 5.26
C ASP A 193 5.06 -10.58 4.83
N ALA A 194 4.86 -10.80 3.53
CA ALA A 194 5.03 -12.11 2.91
C ALA A 194 6.48 -12.65 3.03
N THR A 195 7.38 -11.91 3.68
CA THR A 195 8.80 -12.23 3.83
C THR A 195 9.37 -12.12 5.26
N VAL A 196 8.60 -11.72 6.28
CA VAL A 196 9.12 -11.69 7.66
C VAL A 196 8.24 -12.49 8.60
N SER A 197 8.83 -13.60 9.07
CA SER A 197 8.29 -14.52 10.06
C SER A 197 7.82 -13.79 11.31
N SER A 198 6.69 -14.25 11.83
CA SER A 198 6.07 -13.94 13.11
C SER A 198 7.03 -13.51 14.23
N GLN A 199 7.24 -12.20 14.37
CA GLN A 199 7.63 -11.62 15.65
C GLN A 199 7.09 -10.18 15.72
N LEU A 200 5.86 -10.06 16.22
CA LEU A 200 5.28 -8.79 16.63
C LEU A 200 6.03 -8.33 17.87
N THR A 201 6.92 -7.36 17.71
CA THR A 201 7.62 -6.75 18.84
C THR A 201 6.67 -5.78 19.52
N LEU A 202 6.06 -6.26 20.60
CA LEU A 202 5.23 -5.49 21.52
C LEU A 202 6.05 -4.30 22.11
N PHE A 203 5.54 -3.09 21.89
CA PHE A 203 5.85 -1.85 22.61
C PHE A 203 7.31 -1.31 22.53
N ALA A 204 7.57 -0.50 21.51
CA ALA A 204 8.47 0.66 21.66
C ALA A 204 8.03 1.81 20.73
N PRO A 205 8.13 3.08 21.16
CA PRO A 205 7.97 4.25 20.29
C PRO A 205 9.09 4.40 19.24
N GLU A 206 10.11 3.54 19.32
CA GLU A 206 11.26 3.49 18.42
C GLU A 206 11.30 2.13 17.70
N PRO A 207 11.78 2.09 16.44
CA PRO A 207 12.01 0.84 15.72
C PRO A 207 12.90 -0.13 16.52
N SER A 208 12.57 -1.42 16.46
CA SER A 208 13.44 -2.47 17.02
C SER A 208 14.72 -2.61 16.18
N TYR A 209 15.75 -1.80 16.47
CA TYR A 209 17.04 -1.89 15.79
C TYR A 209 17.73 -3.25 15.97
N GLN A 210 17.43 -3.95 17.07
CA GLN A 210 17.89 -5.31 17.30
C GLN A 210 17.30 -6.29 16.27
N GLN A 211 15.99 -6.21 16.02
CA GLN A 211 15.34 -7.02 14.99
C GLN A 211 15.93 -6.74 13.61
N LEU A 212 16.10 -5.45 13.25
CA LEU A 212 16.72 -5.10 11.98
C LEU A 212 18.16 -5.61 11.87
N ARG A 213 18.93 -5.59 12.95
CA ARG A 213 20.28 -6.14 12.99
C ARG A 213 20.27 -7.64 12.74
N GLU A 214 19.39 -8.39 13.37
CA GLU A 214 19.25 -9.83 13.17
C GLU A 214 18.88 -10.18 11.73
N LEU A 215 17.96 -9.42 11.12
CA LEU A 215 17.61 -9.56 9.70
C LEU A 215 18.81 -9.30 8.79
N LEU A 216 19.57 -8.24 9.03
CA LEU A 216 20.76 -7.89 8.24
C LEU A 216 21.86 -8.96 8.36
N VAL A 217 22.14 -9.41 9.58
CA VAL A 217 23.13 -10.47 9.82
C VAL A 217 22.68 -11.78 9.17
N GLY A 218 21.43 -12.20 9.37
CA GLY A 218 20.89 -13.40 8.75
C GLY A 218 20.95 -13.37 7.22
N ARG A 219 20.74 -12.19 6.61
CA ARG A 219 20.75 -12.03 5.14
C ARG A 219 22.16 -11.96 4.54
N PHE A 220 23.09 -11.28 5.21
CA PHE A 220 24.36 -10.83 4.62
C PHE A 220 25.64 -11.35 5.32
N ALA A 221 25.54 -12.09 6.42
CA ALA A 221 26.72 -12.63 7.11
C ALA A 221 27.63 -13.42 6.15
N GLY A 222 28.93 -13.14 6.23
CA GLY A 222 29.96 -13.78 5.41
C GLY A 222 29.99 -13.34 3.94
N ARG A 223 29.24 -12.29 3.55
CA ARG A 223 29.20 -11.79 2.17
C ARG A 223 29.71 -10.36 2.10
N SER A 224 30.39 -10.03 1.00
CA SER A 224 30.66 -8.64 0.62
C SER A 224 29.47 -8.10 -0.17
N VAL A 225 28.83 -7.05 0.35
CA VAL A 225 27.65 -6.42 -0.27
C VAL A 225 27.78 -4.90 -0.25
N SER A 226 27.17 -4.25 -1.24
CA SER A 226 27.13 -2.79 -1.29
C SER A 226 26.12 -2.22 -0.30
N ILE A 227 26.34 -0.97 0.12
CA ILE A 227 25.37 -0.23 0.93
C ILE A 227 24.01 -0.11 0.20
N SER A 228 24.02 0.03 -1.13
CA SER A 228 22.80 0.08 -1.93
C SER A 228 21.99 -1.22 -1.85
N ALA A 229 22.64 -2.39 -1.86
CA ALA A 229 21.95 -3.68 -1.72
C ALA A 229 21.36 -3.86 -0.31
N ILE A 230 22.08 -3.38 0.72
CA ILE A 230 21.54 -3.34 2.09
C ILE A 230 20.33 -2.41 2.14
N GLU A 231 20.41 -1.20 1.58
CA GLU A 231 19.29 -0.25 1.55
C GLU A 231 18.07 -0.84 0.87
N GLU A 232 18.25 -1.46 -0.29
CA GLU A 232 17.17 -2.09 -1.03
C GLU A 232 16.51 -3.20 -0.22
N PHE A 233 17.30 -4.08 0.41
CA PHE A 233 16.76 -5.09 1.32
C PHE A 233 15.95 -4.46 2.47
N VAL A 234 16.49 -3.43 3.14
CA VAL A 234 15.82 -2.75 4.25
C VAL A 234 14.51 -2.12 3.79
N VAL A 235 14.52 -1.37 2.69
CA VAL A 235 13.36 -0.61 2.20
C VAL A 235 12.32 -1.54 1.59
N VAL A 236 12.73 -2.53 0.83
CA VAL A 236 11.83 -3.44 0.14
C VAL A 236 11.38 -4.53 1.10
N GLU A 237 12.28 -5.37 1.59
CA GLU A 237 11.98 -6.65 2.27
C GLU A 237 11.68 -6.52 3.77
N THR A 238 11.70 -5.32 4.36
CA THR A 238 11.43 -5.14 5.81
C THR A 238 10.49 -3.98 6.10
N ALA A 239 10.04 -3.84 7.36
CA ALA A 239 9.25 -2.69 7.81
C ALA A 239 10.08 -1.40 7.99
N PHE A 240 11.41 -1.49 8.00
CA PHE A 240 12.31 -0.39 8.38
C PHE A 240 12.61 0.58 7.25
N ARG A 241 13.05 1.79 7.60
CA ARG A 241 13.37 2.86 6.64
C ARG A 241 14.85 2.91 6.31
N GLU A 242 15.16 3.58 5.21
CA GLU A 242 16.52 3.90 4.74
C GLU A 242 17.37 4.61 5.80
N THR A 243 16.74 5.32 6.75
CA THR A 243 17.41 6.00 7.85
C THR A 243 17.78 5.09 9.02
N HIS A 244 17.20 3.90 9.13
CA HIS A 244 17.29 3.06 10.33
C HIS A 244 18.55 2.20 10.40
N TYR A 245 19.23 1.91 9.29
CA TYR A 245 20.30 0.89 9.29
C TYR A 245 21.73 1.47 9.41
N LYS A 246 22.04 2.59 8.72
CA LYS A 246 23.42 3.12 8.66
C LYS A 246 23.98 3.50 10.03
N ARG A 247 23.34 4.46 10.70
CA ARG A 247 23.82 5.03 11.97
C ARG A 247 23.58 4.09 13.16
N GLN A 248 22.46 3.39 13.16
CA GLN A 248 22.00 2.64 14.33
C GLN A 248 22.52 1.21 14.36
N ILE A 249 22.96 0.66 13.21
CA ILE A 249 23.40 -0.75 13.12
C ILE A 249 24.78 -0.87 12.52
N LEU A 250 24.99 -0.38 11.28
CA LEU A 250 26.26 -0.56 10.59
C LEU A 250 27.42 0.15 11.30
N ALA A 251 27.26 1.43 11.67
CA ALA A 251 28.33 2.19 12.34
C ALA A 251 28.74 1.60 13.72
N PRO A 252 27.81 1.11 14.57
CA PRO A 252 28.19 0.33 15.75
C PRO A 252 28.90 -0.99 15.44
N MET A 253 28.45 -1.74 14.43
CA MET A 253 29.07 -3.01 14.03
C MET A 253 30.49 -2.81 13.52
N GLU A 254 30.74 -1.76 12.75
CA GLU A 254 32.07 -1.40 12.25
C GLU A 254 33.02 -1.08 13.40
N ARG A 255 32.60 -0.22 14.34
CA ARG A 255 33.38 0.12 15.54
C ARG A 255 33.67 -1.08 16.43
N ALA A 256 32.78 -2.08 16.44
CA ALA A 256 32.95 -3.32 17.17
C ALA A 256 33.78 -4.38 16.41
N GLY A 257 34.27 -4.08 15.20
CA GLY A 257 35.01 -5.03 14.35
C GLY A 257 34.16 -6.18 13.81
N GLN A 258 32.83 -6.04 13.83
CA GLN A 258 31.88 -7.08 13.39
C GLN A 258 31.55 -6.98 11.89
N LEU A 259 31.96 -5.90 11.25
CA LEU A 259 31.98 -5.76 9.80
C LEU A 259 33.26 -5.04 9.38
N THR A 260 33.64 -5.19 8.12
CA THR A 260 34.80 -4.53 7.52
C THR A 260 34.34 -3.78 6.27
N VAL A 261 34.77 -2.52 6.14
CA VAL A 261 34.57 -1.74 4.93
C VAL A 261 35.75 -2.01 4.00
N VAL A 262 35.45 -2.43 2.78
CA VAL A 262 36.42 -2.81 1.73
C VAL A 262 36.28 -1.87 0.55
#